data_AF-A0A7J5WM38-F1
#
_entry.id   AF-A0A7J5WM38-F1
#
_cell.length_a   1.000
_cell.length_b   1.000
_cell.length_c   1.000
_cell.angle_alpha   90.00
_cell.angle_beta   90.00
_cell.angle_gamma   90.00
#
_symmetry.space_group_name_H-M   'P 1'
#
loop_
_entity.id
_entity.type
_entity.pdbx_description
1 polymer ?
#
loop_
_entity_poly.entity_id
_entity_poly.type
_entity_poly.pdbx_seq_one_letter_code
_entity_poly.pdbx_strand_id
1 'polypeptide(L)'
;MLDLLKIEWLKIKKYPAFWWMLVIVFLTYPGINIMFLNIYGHVTKGKEMANNIAKLLLGNPFAFPETWHTVAYFSSFFVLLPSILVIMLVTNEYNYKTHRQNIIDGWSRSQFITSKLMDVAIISFVVMIAYIHCIFIGIPS
;
A
#
# COMPACT_ATOMS: atom_id res chain seq x y z
N MET A 1 5.06 -1.01 -26.71
CA MET A 1 4.93 -0.57 -25.30
C MET A 1 4.49 -1.70 -24.39
N LEU A 2 3.44 -2.47 -24.74
CA LEU A 2 3.00 -3.64 -23.96
C LEU A 2 4.09 -4.71 -23.80
N ASP A 3 4.97 -4.88 -24.78
CA ASP A 3 6.09 -5.83 -24.67
C ASP A 3 7.12 -5.43 -23.60
N LEU A 4 7.31 -4.12 -23.38
CA LEU A 4 8.18 -3.60 -22.31
C LEU A 4 7.61 -3.97 -20.94
N LEU A 5 6.30 -3.75 -20.76
CA LEU A 5 5.59 -4.13 -19.53
C LEU A 5 5.59 -5.64 -19.31
N LYS A 6 5.46 -6.43 -20.38
CA LYS A 6 5.52 -7.89 -20.29
C LYS A 6 6.89 -8.36 -19.81
N ILE A 7 7.97 -7.71 -20.27
CA ILE A 7 9.34 -8.01 -19.83
C ILE A 7 9.52 -7.66 -18.35
N GLU A 8 9.11 -6.47 -17.90
CA GLU A 8 9.15 -6.10 -16.47
C GLU A 8 8.32 -7.05 -15.62
N TRP A 9 7.10 -7.39 -16.06
CA TRP A 9 6.24 -8.34 -15.37
C TRP A 9 6.89 -9.72 -15.19
N LEU A 10 7.61 -10.21 -16.20
CA LEU A 10 8.32 -11.48 -16.09
C LEU A 10 9.46 -11.44 -15.05
N LYS A 11 10.12 -10.28 -14.88
CA LYS A 11 11.12 -10.06 -13.83
C LYS A 11 10.48 -10.14 -12.44
N ILE A 12 9.34 -9.45 -12.27
CA ILE A 12 8.60 -9.39 -11.00
C ILE A 12 7.99 -10.75 -10.65
N LYS A 13 7.39 -11.44 -11.63
CA LYS A 13 6.71 -12.72 -11.43
C LYS A 13 7.61 -13.78 -10.81
N LYS A 14 8.89 -13.82 -11.18
CA LYS A 14 9.87 -14.78 -10.65
C LYS A 14 10.48 -14.39 -9.30
N TYR A 15 10.20 -13.20 -8.79
CA TYR A 15 10.84 -12.70 -7.58
C TYR A 15 9.93 -12.86 -6.35
N PRO A 16 10.14 -13.91 -5.52
CA PRO A 16 9.19 -14.26 -4.44
C PRO A 16 9.15 -13.20 -3.34
N ALA A 17 10.24 -12.49 -3.07
CA ALA A 17 10.28 -11.44 -2.06
C ALA A 17 9.32 -10.29 -2.38
N PHE A 18 9.14 -9.95 -3.67
CA PHE A 18 8.16 -8.95 -4.07
C PHE A 18 6.73 -9.39 -3.74
N TRP A 19 6.37 -10.65 -4.01
CA TRP A 19 5.03 -11.16 -3.70
C TRP A 19 4.76 -11.18 -2.20
N TRP A 20 5.74 -11.61 -1.39
CA TRP A 20 5.62 -11.53 0.07
C TRP A 20 5.46 -10.10 0.57
N MET A 21 6.25 -9.16 0.04
CA MET A 21 6.12 -7.75 0.40
C MET A 21 4.78 -7.16 -0.04
N LEU A 22 4.28 -7.52 -1.22
CA LEU A 22 2.98 -7.07 -1.71
C LEU A 22 1.85 -7.57 -0.82
N VAL A 23 1.90 -8.85 -0.40
CA VAL A 23 0.95 -9.41 0.56
C VAL A 23 1.01 -8.68 1.90
N ILE A 24 2.21 -8.38 2.42
CA ILE A 24 2.38 -7.61 3.65
C ILE A 24 1.76 -6.22 3.51
N VAL A 25 2.05 -5.49 2.44
CA VAL A 25 1.46 -4.17 2.17
C VAL A 25 -0.06 -4.27 2.10
N PHE A 26 -0.59 -5.25 1.38
CA PHE A 26 -2.03 -5.43 1.20
C PHE A 26 -2.74 -5.78 2.51
N LEU A 27 -2.10 -6.58 3.39
CA LEU A 27 -2.66 -7.00 4.67
C LEU A 27 -2.52 -5.94 5.76
N THR A 28 -1.50 -5.08 5.66
CA THR A 28 -1.22 -4.04 6.66
C THR A 28 -2.37 -3.04 6.75
N TYR A 29 -2.88 -2.53 5.62
CA TYR A 29 -3.97 -1.55 5.60
C TYR A 29 -5.26 -2.03 6.29
N PRO A 30 -5.86 -3.19 5.96
CA PRO A 30 -7.02 -3.71 6.67
C PRO A 30 -6.68 -4.18 8.09
N GLY A 31 -5.48 -4.72 8.32
CA GLY A 31 -5.04 -5.17 9.64
C GLY A 31 -5.02 -4.04 10.67
N ILE A 32 -4.54 -2.86 10.30
CA ILE A 32 -4.53 -1.67 11.15
C ILE A 32 -5.96 -1.21 11.47
N ASN A 33 -6.83 -1.19 10.46
CA ASN A 33 -8.21 -0.75 10.63
C ASN A 33 -8.98 -1.66 11.62
N ILE A 34 -8.84 -2.97 11.46
CA ILE A 34 -9.46 -3.97 12.36
C ILE A 34 -8.86 -3.89 13.77
N MET A 35 -7.55 -3.75 13.90
CA MET A 35 -6.92 -3.56 15.21
C MET A 35 -7.46 -2.31 15.91
N PHE A 36 -7.61 -1.21 15.18
CA PHE A 36 -8.12 0.04 15.71
C PHE A 36 -9.60 -0.07 16.14
N LEU A 37 -10.45 -0.74 15.35
CA LEU A 37 -11.85 -1.02 15.72
C LEU A 37 -11.94 -1.80 17.04
N ASN A 38 -11.11 -2.83 17.21
CA ASN A 38 -11.08 -3.64 18.43
C ASN A 38 -10.57 -2.84 19.64
N ILE A 39 -9.52 -2.03 19.46
CA ILE A 39 -8.99 -1.15 20.50
C ILE A 39 -10.05 -0.13 20.92
N TYR A 40 -10.71 0.52 19.96
CA TYR A 40 -11.81 1.43 20.25
C TYR A 40 -12.92 0.71 21.00
N GLY A 41 -13.36 -0.47 20.54
CA GLY A 41 -14.38 -1.27 21.22
C GLY A 41 -14.02 -1.63 22.67
N HIS A 42 -12.76 -1.92 22.96
CA HIS A 42 -12.29 -2.23 24.32
C HIS A 42 -12.18 -0.98 25.21
N VAL A 43 -11.70 0.14 24.67
CA VAL A 43 -11.60 1.42 25.40
C VAL A 43 -12.99 1.98 25.72
N THR A 44 -13.93 1.84 24.80
CA THR A 44 -15.31 2.33 24.91
C THR A 44 -16.15 1.50 25.90
N LYS A 45 -15.85 0.20 26.09
CA LYS A 45 -16.54 -0.68 27.05
C LYS A 45 -16.06 -0.57 28.50
N GLY A 46 -14.83 -0.09 28.74
CA GLY A 46 -14.19 -0.18 30.07
C GLY A 46 -14.46 0.99 31.04
N LYS A 47 -14.82 2.19 30.58
CA LYS A 47 -15.03 3.38 31.44
C LYS A 47 -16.07 4.33 30.83
N GLU A 48 -17.20 4.56 31.49
CA GLU A 48 -18.24 5.51 31.03
C GLU A 48 -17.71 6.93 30.80
N MET A 49 -16.71 7.35 31.58
CA MET A 49 -16.03 8.65 31.40
C MET A 49 -15.16 8.70 30.14
N ALA A 50 -14.49 7.60 29.77
CA ALA A 50 -13.71 7.51 28.54
C ALA A 50 -14.60 7.44 27.30
N ASN A 51 -15.80 6.87 27.44
CA ASN A 51 -16.81 6.79 26.38
C ASN A 51 -17.35 8.19 26.02
N ASN A 52 -17.61 9.03 27.03
CA ASN A 52 -18.02 10.42 26.83
C ASN A 52 -16.87 11.32 26.34
N ILE A 53 -15.64 11.13 26.82
CA ILE A 53 -14.47 11.88 26.36
C ILE A 53 -14.07 11.46 24.93
N ALA A 54 -14.11 10.17 24.59
CA ALA A 54 -13.81 9.69 23.24
C ALA A 54 -14.88 10.10 22.23
N LYS A 55 -16.17 10.08 22.58
CA LYS A 55 -17.25 10.64 21.75
C LYS A 55 -17.13 12.16 21.57
N LEU A 56 -16.65 12.89 22.58
CA LEU A 56 -16.45 14.34 22.54
C LEU A 56 -15.20 14.75 21.75
N LEU A 57 -14.09 13.98 21.84
CA LEU A 57 -12.82 14.28 21.17
C LEU A 57 -12.71 13.71 19.75
N LEU A 58 -13.30 12.53 19.49
CA LEU A 58 -13.12 11.80 18.23
C LEU A 58 -14.43 11.63 17.44
N GLY A 59 -15.56 12.13 17.95
CA GLY A 59 -16.87 11.87 17.36
C GLY A 59 -17.16 10.37 17.29
N ASN A 60 -17.82 9.94 16.21
CA ASN A 60 -17.91 8.54 15.84
C ASN A 60 -16.83 8.26 14.77
N PRO A 61 -15.60 7.86 15.15
CA PRO A 61 -14.46 7.77 14.24
C PRO A 61 -14.62 6.71 13.14
N PHE A 62 -15.70 5.92 13.19
CA PHE A 62 -16.09 4.93 12.20
C PHE A 62 -17.37 5.29 11.43
N ALA A 63 -17.97 6.45 11.72
CA ALA A 63 -19.05 7.00 10.91
C ALA A 63 -18.48 7.97 9.86
N PHE A 64 -19.04 7.94 8.66
CA PHE A 64 -18.72 8.96 7.66
C PHE A 64 -19.09 10.36 8.17
N PRO A 65 -18.25 11.39 7.95
CA PRO A 65 -17.03 11.40 7.12
C PRO A 65 -15.71 11.13 7.87
N GLU A 66 -15.72 11.05 9.20
CA GLU A 66 -14.50 11.02 10.03
C GLU A 66 -13.65 9.75 9.88
N THR A 67 -14.24 8.66 9.38
CA THR A 67 -13.53 7.42 9.04
C THR A 67 -12.40 7.68 8.04
N TRP A 68 -12.57 8.60 7.09
CA TRP A 68 -11.54 8.93 6.10
C TRP A 68 -10.30 9.53 6.75
N HIS A 69 -10.47 10.50 7.64
CA HIS A 69 -9.36 11.17 8.33
C HIS A 69 -8.62 10.20 9.24
N THR A 70 -9.37 9.38 9.98
CA THR A 70 -8.82 8.37 10.88
C THR A 70 -7.99 7.34 10.09
N VAL A 71 -8.55 6.75 9.04
CA VAL A 71 -7.86 5.74 8.21
C VAL A 71 -6.68 6.36 7.45
N ALA A 72 -6.80 7.58 6.93
CA ALA A 72 -5.70 8.29 6.28
C ALA A 72 -4.54 8.57 7.25
N TYR A 73 -4.86 9.06 8.45
CA TYR A 73 -3.86 9.35 9.47
C TYR A 73 -3.05 8.09 9.83
N PHE A 74 -3.73 6.98 10.12
CA PHE A 74 -3.04 5.73 10.45
C PHE A 74 -2.30 5.13 9.26
N SER A 75 -2.89 5.18 8.06
CA SER A 75 -2.26 4.69 6.83
C SER A 75 -0.98 5.44 6.48
N SER A 76 -0.87 6.72 6.85
CA SER A 76 0.31 7.55 6.57
C SER A 76 1.59 7.00 7.23
N PHE A 77 1.49 6.40 8.42
CA PHE A 77 2.63 5.78 9.10
C PHE A 77 3.21 4.58 8.33
N PHE A 78 2.39 3.93 7.52
CA PHE A 78 2.75 2.73 6.78
C PHE A 78 3.06 2.99 5.30
N VAL A 79 3.09 4.26 4.87
CA VAL A 79 3.49 4.65 3.50
C VAL A 79 4.93 4.23 3.15
N LEU A 80 5.74 3.97 4.18
CA LEU A 80 7.11 3.46 4.03
C LEU A 80 7.14 2.05 3.43
N LEU A 81 6.14 1.20 3.71
CA LEU A 81 6.09 -0.17 3.17
C LEU A 81 5.96 -0.23 1.64
N PRO A 82 4.99 0.44 0.98
CA PRO A 82 4.96 0.48 -0.48
C PRO A 82 6.16 1.23 -1.07
N SER A 83 6.77 2.16 -0.34
CA SER A 83 8.03 2.81 -0.75
C SER A 83 9.19 1.82 -0.82
N ILE A 84 9.33 0.92 0.16
CA ILE A 84 10.31 -0.18 0.13
C ILE A 84 10.05 -1.10 -1.08
N LEU A 85 8.79 -1.39 -1.39
CA LEU A 85 8.43 -2.24 -2.52
C LEU A 85 8.90 -1.64 -3.86
N VAL A 86 8.77 -0.32 -4.04
CA VAL A 86 9.32 0.39 -5.22
C VAL A 86 10.85 0.35 -5.23
N ILE A 87 11.51 0.64 -4.10
CA ILE A 87 12.98 0.59 -4.00
C ILE A 87 13.48 -0.81 -4.36
N MET A 88 12.82 -1.85 -3.86
CA MET A 88 13.15 -3.24 -4.13
C MET A 88 13.11 -3.55 -5.63
N LEU A 89 12.10 -3.07 -6.37
CA LEU A 89 12.05 -3.25 -7.83
C LEU A 89 13.24 -2.60 -8.55
N VAL A 90 13.64 -1.41 -8.10
CA VAL A 90 14.79 -0.69 -8.66
C VAL A 90 16.08 -1.44 -8.33
N THR A 91 16.31 -1.79 -7.06
CA THR A 91 17.52 -2.50 -6.61
C THR A 91 17.63 -3.89 -7.24
N ASN A 92 16.51 -4.58 -7.46
CA ASN A 92 16.48 -5.89 -8.10
C ASN A 92 17.11 -5.85 -9.50
N GLU A 93 16.86 -4.77 -10.25
CA GLU A 93 17.41 -4.57 -11.60
C GLU A 93 18.92 -4.31 -11.60
N TYR A 94 19.43 -3.63 -10.58
CA TYR A 94 20.88 -3.47 -10.38
C TYR A 94 21.55 -4.78 -9.98
N ASN A 95 20.96 -5.55 -9.07
CA ASN A 95 21.50 -6.82 -8.60
C ASN A 95 21.61 -7.86 -9.71
N TYR A 96 20.56 -8.00 -10.53
CA TYR A 96 20.55 -8.94 -11.66
C TYR A 96 21.23 -8.40 -12.93
N LYS A 97 21.81 -7.19 -12.87
CA LYS A 97 22.46 -6.51 -14.00
C LYS A 97 21.57 -6.40 -15.24
N THR A 98 20.25 -6.50 -15.09
CA THR A 98 19.28 -6.44 -16.19
C THR A 98 19.25 -5.06 -16.83
N HIS A 99 19.66 -4.01 -16.12
CA HIS A 99 19.91 -2.69 -16.72
C HIS A 99 20.91 -2.76 -17.89
N ARG A 100 21.98 -3.56 -17.77
CA ARG A 100 22.95 -3.74 -18.87
C ARG A 100 22.34 -4.53 -20.02
N GLN A 101 21.49 -5.52 -19.71
CA GLN A 101 20.76 -6.30 -20.72
C GLN A 101 19.80 -5.42 -21.52
N ASN A 102 19.04 -4.53 -20.87
CA ASN A 102 18.14 -3.61 -21.56
C ASN A 102 18.89 -2.71 -22.57
N ILE A 103 20.12 -2.29 -22.26
CA ILE A 103 20.99 -1.51 -23.17
C ILE A 103 21.46 -2.38 -24.35
N ILE A 104 21.86 -3.63 -24.09
CA ILE A 104 22.28 -4.60 -25.12
C ILE A 104 21.10 -4.92 -26.07
N ASP A 105 19.89 -5.02 -25.53
CA ASP A 105 18.65 -5.24 -26.28
C ASP A 105 18.18 -3.98 -27.04
N GLY A 106 18.96 -2.88 -27.00
CA GLY A 106 18.73 -1.67 -27.79
C GLY A 106 17.64 -0.75 -27.27
N TRP A 107 17.25 -0.85 -25.98
CA TRP A 107 16.24 0.04 -25.43
C TRP A 107 16.72 1.50 -25.42
N SER A 108 15.86 2.40 -25.90
CA SER A 108 16.11 3.84 -25.75
C SER A 108 16.00 4.26 -24.28
N ARG A 109 16.75 5.31 -23.90
CA ARG A 109 16.71 5.86 -22.53
C ARG A 109 15.29 6.28 -22.11
N SER A 110 14.50 6.78 -23.05
CA SER A 110 13.10 7.16 -22.80
C SER A 110 12.23 5.94 -22.50
N GLN A 111 12.37 4.84 -23.26
CA GLN A 111 11.61 3.61 -23.03
C GLN A 111 11.90 3.00 -21.65
N PHE A 112 13.17 3.04 -21.22
CA PHE A 112 13.56 2.59 -19.89
C PHE A 112 12.86 3.40 -18.78
N ILE A 113 12.89 4.73 -18.85
CA ILE A 113 12.25 5.60 -17.87
C ILE A 113 10.73 5.40 -17.87
N THR A 114 10.10 5.35 -19.06
CA THR A 114 8.65 5.13 -19.18
C THR A 114 8.22 3.80 -18.58
N SER A 115 9.00 2.73 -18.80
CA SER A 115 8.72 1.42 -18.19
C SER A 115 8.74 1.49 -16.67
N LYS A 116 9.74 2.18 -16.09
CA LYS A 116 9.85 2.33 -14.63
C LYS A 116 8.71 3.16 -14.04
N LEU A 117 8.31 4.23 -14.72
CA LEU A 117 7.15 5.03 -14.30
C LEU A 117 5.86 4.22 -14.35
N MET A 118 5.70 3.35 -15.35
CA MET A 118 4.54 2.45 -15.42
C MET A 118 4.54 1.43 -14.27
N ASP A 119 5.69 0.86 -13.89
CA ASP A 119 5.78 -0.05 -12.74
C ASP A 119 5.33 0.64 -11.44
N VAL A 120 5.82 1.86 -11.21
CA VAL A 120 5.42 2.67 -10.05
C VAL A 120 3.93 2.98 -10.09
N ALA A 121 3.40 3.38 -11.26
CA ALA A 121 1.98 3.66 -11.41
C ALA A 121 1.09 2.44 -11.13
N ILE A 122 1.49 1.25 -11.57
CA ILE A 122 0.78 0.00 -11.28
C ILE A 122 0.78 -0.29 -9.78
N ILE A 123 1.92 -0.17 -9.10
CA ILE A 123 2.01 -0.36 -7.64
C ILE A 123 1.14 0.65 -6.92
N SER A 124 1.24 1.93 -7.28
CA SER A 124 0.41 2.99 -6.68
C SER A 124 -1.07 2.72 -6.88
N PHE A 125 -1.48 2.21 -8.04
CA PHE A 125 -2.87 1.83 -8.31
C PHE A 125 -3.32 0.64 -7.46
N VAL A 126 -2.49 -0.39 -7.29
CA VAL A 126 -2.78 -1.53 -6.40
C VAL A 126 -2.92 -1.07 -4.94
N VAL A 127 -2.03 -0.20 -4.47
CA VAL A 127 -2.10 0.38 -3.11
C VAL A 127 -3.36 1.23 -2.94
N MET A 128 -3.73 2.02 -3.95
CA MET A 128 -4.97 2.79 -3.95
C MET A 128 -6.20 1.89 -3.82
N ILE A 129 -6.25 0.77 -4.57
CA ILE A 129 -7.33 -0.21 -4.46
C ILE A 129 -7.38 -0.81 -3.04
N ALA A 130 -6.24 -1.19 -2.47
CA ALA A 130 -6.17 -1.73 -1.12
C ALA A 130 -6.68 -0.72 -0.06
N TYR A 131 -6.33 0.55 -0.23
CA TYR A 131 -6.81 1.63 0.63
C TYR A 131 -8.33 1.84 0.52
N ILE A 132 -8.87 1.84 -0.70
CA ILE A 132 -10.33 1.93 -0.94
C ILE A 132 -11.06 0.75 -0.28
N HIS A 133 -10.55 -0.48 -0.43
CA HIS A 133 -11.14 -1.66 0.22
C HIS A 133 -11.14 -1.54 1.74
N CYS A 134 -10.09 -0.96 2.33
CA CYS A 134 -10.01 -0.73 3.77
C CYS A 134 -11.12 0.20 4.29
N ILE A 135 -11.46 1.24 3.53
CA ILE A 135 -12.54 2.18 3.90
C ILE A 135 -13.90 1.47 3.95
N PHE A 136 -14.17 0.56 3.02
CA PHE A 136 -15.42 -0.21 3.03
C PHE A 136 -15.53 -1.18 4.23
N ILE A 137 -14.40 -1.70 4.72
CA ILE A 137 -14.35 -2.59 5.88
C ILE A 137 -14.56 -1.82 7.20
N GLY A 138 -14.11 -0.57 7.26
CA GLY A 138 -14.24 0.29 8.44
C GLY A 138 -15.66 0.81 8.72
N ILE A 139 -16.66 0.44 7.92
CA ILE A 139 -18.07 0.80 8.13
C ILE A 139 -18.66 -0.22 9.12
N PRO A 140 -19.00 0.17 10.35
CA PRO A 140 -19.82 -0.68 11.20
C PRO A 140 -21.20 -0.76 10.54
N SER A 141 -21.58 -1.96 10.12
CA SER A 141 -22.98 -2.29 9.83
C SER A 141 -23.74 -2.48 11.14
#